data_AF-A0A9X0A7A8-F1
#
_entry.id   AF-A0A9X0A7A8-F1
#
_cell.length_a   1.000
_cell.length_b   1.000
_cell.length_c   1.000
_cell.angle_alpha   90.00
_cell.angle_beta   90.00
_cell.angle_gamma   90.00
#
_symmetry.space_group_name_H-M   'P 1'
#
loop_
_entity.id
_entity.type
_entity.pdbx_description
1 polymer ?
#
loop_
_entity_poly.entity_id
_entity_poly.type
_entity_poly.pdbx_seq_one_letter_code
_entity_poly.pdbx_strand_id
1 'polypeptide(L)'
;MLSVFIAVAVLCIPALTEGCGSRPAGARVVGGVDAQPHSWPWQISLRVNGRHICGGSLIKPDWVVTAAHCVARNKNPDGYTVVVGAHIRTGNTAVQQTFNLKQLFSHEGFSMSHLRSDIALLQLDRPAQLSDKVNLVCLPSQGSKVAPATKCFITGWGRLVGGGPAADTLQQAELPVVDHYTCQGKNGALAPVDEASMVCAGSGIANQAGGCQGDSGGPFVCEENGSWVLRGAVSWGSGMCKTEFYSVFARVSNFIDWINQKMSGGGGGGGGGGGGVCVDGSPYCSQASQYCNYPQIKAKCPKTCGACGGGSVCKDESKYCPFYVSYCSHHPLVKKQCKKTCKLC
;
A
#
# COMPACT_ATOMS: atom_id res chain seq x y z
N MET A 1 49.33 -49.65 -0.52
CA MET A 1 48.82 -48.30 -0.20
C MET A 1 47.65 -48.03 -1.13
N LEU A 2 46.42 -48.15 -0.63
CA LEU A 2 45.21 -47.93 -1.42
C LEU A 2 44.70 -46.52 -1.09
N SER A 3 44.85 -45.57 -2.02
CA SER A 3 44.40 -44.20 -1.83
C SER A 3 42.91 -44.11 -2.16
N VAL A 4 42.08 -43.87 -1.14
CA VAL A 4 40.65 -43.61 -1.27
C VAL A 4 40.46 -42.14 -1.63
N PHE A 5 39.95 -41.86 -2.83
CA PHE A 5 39.50 -40.53 -3.22
C PHE A 5 38.06 -40.33 -2.74
N ILE A 6 37.87 -39.47 -1.74
CA ILE A 6 36.56 -39.02 -1.29
C ILE A 6 36.11 -37.90 -2.24
N ALA A 7 35.17 -38.20 -3.13
CA ALA A 7 34.48 -37.19 -3.92
C ALA A 7 33.43 -36.50 -3.05
N VAL A 8 33.70 -35.26 -2.64
CA VAL A 8 32.72 -34.40 -1.96
C VAL A 8 31.76 -33.86 -3.02
N ALA A 9 30.55 -34.43 -3.09
CA ALA A 9 29.47 -33.87 -3.88
C ALA A 9 29.01 -32.55 -3.23
N VAL A 10 29.42 -31.42 -3.81
CA VAL A 10 28.90 -30.11 -3.46
C VAL A 10 27.47 -30.03 -3.99
N LEU A 11 26.50 -30.32 -3.11
CA LEU A 11 25.10 -29.99 -3.33
C LEU A 11 24.99 -28.46 -3.38
N CYS A 12 24.99 -27.88 -4.59
CA CYS A 12 24.50 -26.52 -4.81
C CYS A 12 23.01 -26.50 -4.44
N ILE A 13 22.72 -26.21 -3.17
CA ILE A 13 21.39 -25.75 -2.78
C ILE A 13 21.23 -24.41 -3.51
N PRO A 14 20.28 -24.27 -4.45
CA PRO A 14 20.01 -22.97 -5.03
C PRO A 14 19.61 -22.05 -3.89
N ALA A 15 20.48 -21.09 -3.55
CA ALA A 15 20.08 -19.98 -2.72
C ALA A 15 18.88 -19.35 -3.44
N LEU A 16 17.69 -19.47 -2.84
CA LEU A 16 16.55 -18.66 -3.25
C LEU A 16 17.07 -17.23 -3.23
N THR A 17 17.19 -16.64 -4.42
CA THR A 17 17.58 -15.25 -4.54
C THR A 17 16.61 -14.45 -3.68
N GLU A 18 17.12 -13.52 -2.89
CA GLU A 18 16.33 -12.57 -2.08
C GLU A 18 15.55 -11.62 -3.00
N GLY A 19 14.70 -12.17 -3.85
CA GLY A 19 13.89 -11.47 -4.83
C GLY A 19 12.44 -11.45 -4.40
N CYS A 20 11.75 -10.36 -4.74
CA CYS A 20 10.31 -10.23 -4.58
C CYS A 20 9.58 -10.57 -5.89
N GLY A 21 8.26 -10.72 -5.82
CA GLY A 21 7.41 -10.76 -7.00
C GLY A 21 7.55 -12.03 -7.85
N SER A 22 8.08 -13.12 -7.31
CA SER A 22 8.18 -14.40 -8.02
C SER A 22 7.04 -15.35 -7.62
N ARG A 23 6.56 -16.13 -8.60
CA ARG A 23 5.50 -17.15 -8.42
C ARG A 23 6.08 -18.54 -8.70
N PRO A 24 5.52 -19.61 -8.10
CA PRO A 24 5.91 -20.98 -8.45
C PRO A 24 5.83 -21.27 -9.95
N ALA A 25 6.80 -22.01 -10.47
CA ALA A 25 6.77 -22.47 -11.86
C ALA A 25 5.50 -23.30 -12.13
N GLY A 26 4.85 -23.05 -13.28
CA GLY A 26 3.62 -23.75 -13.66
C GLY A 26 2.32 -23.16 -13.07
N ALA A 27 2.39 -22.10 -12.27
CA ALA A 27 1.24 -21.35 -11.79
C ALA A 27 0.52 -20.63 -12.95
N ARG A 28 -0.40 -21.33 -13.63
CA ARG A 28 -1.23 -20.74 -14.69
C ARG A 28 -2.25 -19.76 -14.10
N VAL A 29 -2.44 -18.66 -14.81
CA VAL A 29 -3.45 -17.66 -14.47
C VAL A 29 -4.59 -17.75 -15.46
N VAL A 30 -5.78 -18.02 -14.94
CA VAL A 30 -7.05 -17.94 -15.68
C VAL A 30 -7.94 -17.03 -14.82
N GLY A 31 -8.56 -16.02 -15.40
CA GLY A 31 -9.33 -15.02 -14.66
C GLY A 31 -10.69 -15.55 -14.21
N GLY A 32 -11.11 -15.22 -12.98
CA GLY A 32 -12.46 -15.50 -12.48
C GLY A 32 -12.68 -16.94 -12.03
N VAL A 33 -11.67 -17.57 -11.42
CA VAL A 33 -11.68 -18.95 -10.94
C VAL A 33 -10.84 -19.10 -9.68
N ASP A 34 -10.93 -20.27 -9.05
CA ASP A 34 -10.01 -20.73 -8.02
C ASP A 34 -8.55 -20.52 -8.47
N ALA A 35 -7.77 -19.83 -7.66
CA ALA A 35 -6.33 -19.73 -7.85
C ALA A 35 -5.70 -21.12 -7.70
N GLN A 36 -4.62 -21.38 -8.43
CA GLN A 36 -3.82 -22.58 -8.15
C GLN A 36 -3.23 -22.47 -6.73
N PRO A 37 -3.17 -23.56 -5.95
CA PRO A 37 -2.62 -23.55 -4.61
C PRO A 37 -1.26 -22.85 -4.55
N HIS A 38 -1.14 -21.87 -3.65
CA HIS A 38 0.10 -21.12 -3.40
C HIS A 38 0.65 -20.32 -4.59
N SER A 39 -0.13 -20.13 -5.65
CA SER A 39 0.29 -19.37 -6.81
C SER A 39 0.42 -17.86 -6.56
N TRP A 40 -0.07 -17.34 -5.43
CA TRP A 40 0.06 -15.95 -5.00
C TRP A 40 0.73 -15.88 -3.62
N PRO A 41 2.05 -16.13 -3.53
CA PRO A 41 2.71 -16.49 -2.28
C PRO A 41 2.82 -15.32 -1.28
N TRP A 42 2.56 -14.09 -1.71
CA TRP A 42 2.48 -12.88 -0.87
C TRP A 42 1.09 -12.62 -0.30
N GLN A 43 0.06 -13.33 -0.75
CA GLN A 43 -1.29 -13.16 -0.22
C GLN A 43 -1.31 -13.53 1.27
N ILE A 44 -1.88 -12.64 2.09
CA ILE A 44 -2.13 -12.92 3.50
C ILE A 44 -3.62 -12.89 3.82
N SER A 45 -4.00 -13.55 4.90
CA SER A 45 -5.32 -13.48 5.53
C SER A 45 -5.19 -12.74 6.84
N LEU A 46 -5.75 -11.53 6.92
CA LEU A 46 -5.89 -10.79 8.17
C LEU A 46 -7.12 -11.32 8.90
N ARG A 47 -6.95 -11.68 10.17
CA ARG A 47 -7.96 -12.38 10.96
C ARG A 47 -8.23 -11.67 12.29
N VAL A 48 -9.48 -11.77 12.75
CA VAL A 48 -9.92 -11.40 14.10
C VAL A 48 -10.59 -12.62 14.69
N ASN A 49 -10.18 -13.03 15.89
CA ASN A 49 -10.67 -14.25 16.56
C ASN A 49 -10.60 -15.49 15.63
N GLY A 50 -9.50 -15.63 14.88
CA GLY A 50 -9.27 -16.73 13.94
C GLY A 50 -10.09 -16.66 12.65
N ARG A 51 -10.97 -15.67 12.48
CA ARG A 51 -11.82 -15.52 11.29
C ARG A 51 -11.25 -14.47 10.33
N HIS A 52 -11.16 -14.82 9.05
CA HIS A 52 -10.77 -13.89 7.98
C HIS A 52 -11.70 -12.68 7.93
N ILE A 53 -11.10 -11.49 7.89
CA ILE A 53 -11.80 -10.20 7.74
C ILE A 53 -11.36 -9.42 6.50
N CYS A 54 -10.08 -9.53 6.12
CA CYS A 54 -9.46 -8.79 5.04
C CYS A 54 -8.25 -9.57 4.49
N GLY A 55 -7.85 -9.23 3.28
CA GLY A 55 -6.56 -9.62 2.69
C GLY A 55 -5.42 -8.69 3.09
N GLY A 56 -4.28 -8.93 2.46
CA GLY A 56 -3.06 -8.12 2.58
C GLY A 56 -1.96 -8.70 1.69
N SER A 57 -0.81 -8.02 1.68
CA SER A 57 0.37 -8.40 0.90
C SER A 57 1.62 -8.40 1.76
N LEU A 58 2.36 -9.51 1.77
CA LEU A 58 3.67 -9.60 2.41
C LEU A 58 4.71 -8.88 1.55
N ILE A 59 5.31 -7.81 2.06
CA ILE A 59 6.27 -6.93 1.34
C ILE A 59 7.70 -7.04 1.87
N LYS A 60 7.86 -7.53 3.11
CA LYS A 60 9.12 -7.99 3.72
C LYS A 60 8.78 -9.20 4.60
N PRO A 61 9.77 -9.99 5.07
CA PRO A 61 9.50 -11.17 5.89
C PRO A 61 8.59 -10.86 7.11
N ASP A 62 8.70 -9.67 7.69
CA ASP A 62 7.94 -9.23 8.86
C ASP A 62 7.02 -8.01 8.60
N TRP A 63 6.78 -7.62 7.34
CA TRP A 63 5.93 -6.46 7.01
C TRP A 63 4.84 -6.78 5.98
N VAL A 64 3.63 -6.32 6.30
CA VAL A 64 2.43 -6.51 5.48
C VAL A 64 1.77 -5.18 5.16
N VAL A 65 1.40 -4.98 3.90
CA VAL A 65 0.48 -3.92 3.46
C VAL A 65 -0.95 -4.45 3.44
N THR A 66 -1.90 -3.67 3.98
CA THR A 66 -3.34 -3.94 3.91
C THR A 66 -4.10 -2.60 3.78
N ALA A 67 -5.43 -2.62 3.85
CA ALA A 67 -6.26 -1.43 3.84
C ALA A 67 -6.42 -0.86 5.26
N ALA A 68 -6.46 0.46 5.38
CA ALA A 68 -6.66 1.14 6.66
C ALA A 68 -8.03 0.84 7.26
N HIS A 69 -9.08 0.75 6.44
CA HIS A 69 -10.44 0.48 6.91
C HIS A 69 -10.58 -0.88 7.60
N CYS A 70 -9.73 -1.85 7.27
CA CYS A 70 -9.70 -3.17 7.93
C CYS A 70 -9.30 -3.08 9.41
N VAL A 71 -8.52 -2.05 9.77
CA VAL A 71 -7.97 -1.85 11.11
C VAL A 71 -8.47 -0.56 11.78
N ALA A 72 -9.29 0.22 11.09
CA ALA A 72 -9.75 1.52 11.58
C ALA A 72 -10.62 1.41 12.85
N ARG A 73 -11.37 0.31 13.00
CA ARG A 73 -12.27 0.10 14.15
C ARG A 73 -11.54 -0.32 15.42
N ASN A 74 -10.40 -1.00 15.31
CA ASN A 74 -9.59 -1.41 16.45
C ASN A 74 -8.12 -1.16 16.11
N LYS A 75 -7.50 -0.19 16.79
CA LYS A 75 -6.10 0.16 16.56
C LYS A 75 -5.13 -0.68 17.40
N ASN A 76 -5.62 -1.57 18.27
CA ASN A 76 -4.78 -2.45 19.08
C ASN A 76 -4.28 -3.64 18.23
N PRO A 77 -2.96 -3.81 18.03
CA PRO A 77 -2.40 -4.94 17.29
C PRO A 77 -2.81 -6.32 17.85
N ASP A 78 -3.02 -6.44 19.17
CA ASP A 78 -3.38 -7.71 19.82
C ASP A 78 -4.74 -8.26 19.35
N GLY A 79 -5.58 -7.42 18.73
CA GLY A 79 -6.87 -7.84 18.18
C GLY A 79 -6.76 -8.62 16.86
N TYR A 80 -5.56 -8.78 16.31
CA TYR A 80 -5.35 -9.27 14.96
C TYR A 80 -4.30 -10.38 14.88
N THR A 81 -4.54 -11.32 13.97
CA THR A 81 -3.52 -12.25 13.51
C THR A 81 -3.40 -12.20 11.99
N VAL A 82 -2.18 -12.43 11.50
CA VAL A 82 -1.89 -12.56 10.06
C VAL A 82 -1.54 -13.99 9.77
N VAL A 83 -2.14 -14.54 8.71
CA VAL A 83 -1.83 -15.87 8.20
C VAL A 83 -1.31 -15.78 6.78
N VAL A 84 -0.13 -16.34 6.53
CA VAL A 84 0.51 -16.43 5.20
C VAL A 84 0.50 -17.89 4.73
N GLY A 85 0.66 -18.14 3.42
CA GLY A 85 0.70 -19.50 2.86
C GLY A 85 -0.65 -20.23 2.84
N ALA A 86 -1.73 -19.54 3.18
CA ALA A 86 -3.09 -20.06 3.14
C ALA A 86 -3.53 -20.28 1.68
N HIS A 87 -4.20 -21.41 1.42
CA HIS A 87 -4.97 -21.59 0.19
C HIS A 87 -6.48 -21.65 0.48
N ILE A 88 -6.85 -22.32 1.58
CA ILE A 88 -8.23 -22.36 2.08
C ILE A 88 -8.43 -21.31 3.18
N ARG A 89 -9.56 -20.60 3.15
CA ARG A 89 -9.90 -19.50 4.06
C ARG A 89 -10.06 -20.00 5.49
N THR A 90 -10.66 -21.18 5.66
CA THR A 90 -10.93 -21.82 6.95
C THR A 90 -10.07 -23.06 7.18
N GLY A 91 -9.70 -23.32 8.43
CA GLY A 91 -8.81 -24.44 8.78
C GLY A 91 -7.33 -24.16 8.50
N ASN A 92 -6.57 -25.26 8.35
CA ASN A 92 -5.11 -25.26 8.22
C ASN A 92 -4.66 -25.75 6.84
N THR A 93 -3.65 -25.11 6.26
CA THR A 93 -2.92 -25.56 5.07
C THR A 93 -1.49 -25.96 5.47
N ALA A 94 -0.88 -26.93 4.79
CA ALA A 94 0.40 -27.52 5.20
C ALA A 94 1.58 -26.52 5.37
N VAL A 95 1.53 -25.38 4.68
CA VAL A 95 2.60 -24.35 4.68
C VAL A 95 2.19 -23.06 5.38
N GLN A 96 1.04 -23.04 6.05
CA GLN A 96 0.55 -21.84 6.74
C GLN A 96 1.45 -21.47 7.92
N GLN A 97 1.68 -20.18 8.08
CA GLN A 97 2.31 -19.60 9.26
C GLN A 97 1.38 -18.51 9.81
N THR A 98 1.18 -18.50 11.12
CA THR A 98 0.32 -17.54 11.83
C THR A 98 1.16 -16.65 12.73
N PHE A 99 0.91 -15.34 12.67
CA PHE A 99 1.66 -14.31 13.36
C PHE A 99 0.72 -13.41 14.15
N ASN A 100 1.13 -13.03 15.35
CA ASN A 100 0.56 -11.85 16.00
C ASN A 100 1.18 -10.60 15.39
N LEU A 101 0.58 -9.44 15.68
CA LEU A 101 1.14 -8.17 15.27
C LEU A 101 1.98 -7.56 16.39
N LYS A 102 3.18 -7.08 16.03
CA LYS A 102 4.02 -6.25 16.89
C LYS A 102 3.59 -4.79 16.85
N GLN A 103 3.30 -4.30 15.65
CA GLN A 103 2.89 -2.91 15.41
C GLN A 103 1.85 -2.84 14.29
N LEU A 104 1.02 -1.80 14.36
CA LEU A 104 -0.03 -1.51 13.39
C LEU A 104 -0.03 -0.01 13.11
N PHE A 105 0.13 0.35 11.84
CA PHE A 105 0.12 1.73 11.37
C PHE A 105 -1.00 1.91 10.36
N SER A 106 -2.01 2.70 10.72
CA SER A 106 -2.99 3.21 9.75
C SER A 106 -2.52 4.56 9.24
N HIS A 107 -2.59 4.78 7.93
CA HIS A 107 -2.16 6.05 7.35
C HIS A 107 -2.94 7.23 7.95
N GLU A 108 -2.23 8.29 8.34
CA GLU A 108 -2.77 9.40 9.12
C GLU A 108 -3.84 10.21 8.37
N GLY A 109 -3.74 10.24 7.03
CA GLY A 109 -4.73 10.85 6.14
C GLY A 109 -5.97 10.00 5.88
N PHE A 110 -6.09 8.79 6.44
CA PHE A 110 -7.24 7.93 6.23
C PHE A 110 -8.48 8.41 7.00
N SER A 111 -9.64 8.35 6.35
CA SER A 111 -10.95 8.50 7.00
C SER A 111 -11.99 7.61 6.32
N MET A 112 -12.86 7.01 7.14
CA MET A 112 -14.03 6.25 6.68
C MET A 112 -15.02 7.10 5.86
N SER A 113 -14.97 8.43 5.96
CA SER A 113 -15.87 9.33 5.23
C SER A 113 -15.54 9.46 3.73
N HIS A 114 -14.28 9.28 3.35
CA HIS A 114 -13.83 9.52 1.98
C HIS A 114 -12.92 8.43 1.39
N LEU A 115 -12.43 7.48 2.20
CA LEU A 115 -11.60 6.35 1.79
C LEU A 115 -10.29 6.70 1.04
N ARG A 116 -9.94 7.97 0.93
CA ARG A 116 -8.58 8.41 0.59
C ARG A 116 -7.57 7.84 1.57
N SER A 117 -6.37 7.55 1.06
CA SER A 117 -5.26 7.02 1.85
C SER A 117 -5.61 5.73 2.62
N ASP A 118 -6.44 4.87 2.03
CA ASP A 118 -6.87 3.61 2.63
C ASP A 118 -5.77 2.53 2.59
N ILE A 119 -4.68 2.80 3.30
CA ILE A 119 -3.52 1.93 3.42
C ILE A 119 -3.09 1.82 4.88
N ALA A 120 -2.73 0.61 5.29
CA ALA A 120 -2.14 0.32 6.57
C ALA A 120 -0.95 -0.62 6.42
N LEU A 121 -0.05 -0.52 7.39
CA LEU A 121 1.15 -1.33 7.49
C LEU A 121 1.12 -2.10 8.81
N LEU A 122 1.33 -3.41 8.73
CA LEU A 122 1.36 -4.31 9.88
C LEU A 122 2.76 -4.88 10.02
N GLN A 123 3.33 -4.79 11.22
CA GLN A 123 4.57 -5.48 11.56
C GLN A 123 4.24 -6.78 12.27
N LEU A 124 4.76 -7.90 11.76
CA LEU A 124 4.61 -9.21 12.37
C LEU A 124 5.49 -9.33 13.63
N ASP A 125 5.10 -10.19 14.57
CA ASP A 125 5.87 -10.46 15.80
C ASP A 125 7.23 -11.13 15.54
N ARG A 126 7.38 -11.79 14.39
CA ARG A 126 8.61 -12.42 13.89
C ARG A 126 8.58 -12.52 12.36
N PRO A 127 9.74 -12.65 11.69
CA PRO A 127 9.78 -12.82 10.24
C PRO A 127 9.16 -14.15 9.79
N ALA A 128 8.48 -14.12 8.66
CA ALA A 128 7.98 -15.30 7.97
C ALA A 128 9.13 -16.09 7.33
N GLN A 129 9.03 -17.41 7.38
CA GLN A 129 9.93 -18.31 6.67
C GLN A 129 9.54 -18.31 5.20
N LEU A 130 10.40 -17.74 4.35
CA LEU A 130 10.13 -17.63 2.92
C LEU A 130 10.36 -18.96 2.20
N SER A 131 9.60 -19.18 1.14
CA SER A 131 9.63 -20.35 0.25
C SER A 131 9.01 -19.99 -1.10
N ASP A 132 8.93 -20.93 -2.03
CA ASP A 132 8.14 -20.77 -3.25
C ASP A 132 6.63 -20.52 -2.97
N LYS A 133 6.12 -20.94 -1.81
CA LYS A 133 4.70 -20.85 -1.42
C LYS A 133 4.38 -19.71 -0.45
N VAL A 134 5.40 -19.09 0.12
CA VAL A 134 5.31 -17.93 1.02
C VAL A 134 6.45 -16.98 0.62
N ASN A 135 6.14 -15.92 -0.11
CA ASN A 135 7.16 -15.03 -0.66
C ASN A 135 6.65 -13.59 -0.72
N LEU A 136 7.56 -12.67 -1.01
CA LEU A 136 7.30 -11.23 -1.02
C LEU A 136 6.74 -10.78 -2.36
N VAL A 137 5.89 -9.75 -2.36
CA VAL A 137 5.55 -8.98 -3.56
C VAL A 137 6.49 -7.78 -3.69
N CYS A 138 6.82 -7.36 -4.92
CA CYS A 138 7.64 -6.17 -5.11
C CYS A 138 6.84 -4.89 -4.83
N LEU A 139 7.49 -3.90 -4.25
CA LEU A 139 6.93 -2.56 -4.13
C LEU A 139 7.27 -1.73 -5.38
N PRO A 140 6.34 -0.89 -5.87
CA PRO A 140 6.61 0.02 -6.97
C PRO A 140 7.51 1.19 -6.54
N SER A 141 8.09 1.90 -7.51
CA SER A 141 8.76 3.18 -7.23
C SER A 141 7.76 4.25 -6.78
N GLN A 142 8.18 5.16 -5.89
CA GLN A 142 7.37 6.29 -5.42
C GLN A 142 6.78 7.08 -6.59
N GLY A 143 5.48 7.34 -6.54
CA GLY A 143 4.72 8.08 -7.54
C GLY A 143 4.53 7.40 -8.90
N SER A 144 5.14 6.24 -9.14
CA SER A 144 5.01 5.56 -10.45
C SER A 144 3.56 5.12 -10.71
N LYS A 145 3.07 5.37 -11.93
CA LYS A 145 1.73 4.97 -12.36
C LYS A 145 1.81 3.78 -13.31
N VAL A 146 0.84 2.88 -13.20
CA VAL A 146 0.58 1.82 -14.17
C VAL A 146 -0.31 2.38 -15.27
N ALA A 147 -0.05 2.00 -16.53
CA ALA A 147 -0.80 2.50 -17.66
C ALA A 147 -2.24 1.93 -17.68
N PRO A 148 -3.23 2.68 -18.19
CA PRO A 148 -4.55 2.13 -18.50
C PRO A 148 -4.45 0.92 -19.42
N ALA A 149 -5.43 0.02 -19.32
CA ALA A 149 -5.51 -1.28 -20.01
C ALA A 149 -4.42 -2.31 -19.65
N THR A 150 -3.43 -1.97 -18.81
CA THR A 150 -2.52 -2.97 -18.24
C THR A 150 -3.34 -4.00 -17.47
N LYS A 151 -3.12 -5.29 -17.79
CA LYS A 151 -3.78 -6.42 -17.13
C LYS A 151 -3.06 -6.72 -15.83
N CYS A 152 -3.79 -6.65 -14.74
CA CYS A 152 -3.30 -6.90 -13.40
C CYS A 152 -4.26 -7.86 -12.69
N PHE A 153 -3.86 -8.36 -11.53
CA PHE A 153 -4.61 -9.39 -10.82
C PHE A 153 -4.99 -8.94 -9.43
N ILE A 154 -6.26 -9.20 -9.09
CA ILE A 154 -6.78 -9.17 -7.73
C ILE A 154 -6.90 -10.61 -7.23
N THR A 155 -6.57 -10.82 -5.96
CA THR A 155 -6.77 -12.12 -5.28
C THR A 155 -7.36 -11.94 -3.90
N GLY A 156 -8.14 -12.93 -3.46
CA GLY A 156 -8.75 -12.89 -2.14
C GLY A 156 -9.77 -14.00 -1.88
N TRP A 157 -10.30 -13.99 -0.66
CA TRP A 157 -11.37 -14.90 -0.22
C TRP A 157 -12.67 -14.14 0.08
N GLY A 158 -12.84 -12.99 -0.55
CA GLY A 158 -14.06 -12.22 -0.47
C GLY A 158 -15.27 -12.96 -1.03
N ARG A 159 -16.40 -12.29 -0.97
CA ARG A 159 -17.66 -12.84 -1.50
C ARG A 159 -17.61 -12.92 -3.02
N LEU A 160 -18.17 -13.98 -3.59
CA LEU A 160 -18.26 -14.14 -5.04
C LEU A 160 -19.34 -13.23 -5.65
N VAL A 161 -20.35 -12.87 -4.85
CA VAL A 161 -21.44 -11.96 -5.20
C VAL A 161 -21.85 -11.14 -3.96
N GLY A 162 -22.35 -9.92 -4.16
CA GLY A 162 -22.83 -9.07 -3.07
C GLY A 162 -23.93 -9.77 -2.25
N GLY A 163 -23.80 -9.76 -0.93
CA GLY A 163 -24.73 -10.47 -0.03
C GLY A 163 -24.53 -11.99 0.06
N GLY A 164 -23.75 -12.59 -0.85
CA GLY A 164 -23.48 -14.03 -0.89
C GLY A 164 -22.39 -14.52 0.09
N PRO A 165 -22.05 -15.82 0.03
CA PRO A 165 -21.00 -16.41 0.87
C PRO A 165 -19.60 -15.96 0.42
N ALA A 166 -18.68 -15.93 1.39
CA ALA A 166 -17.25 -15.74 1.14
C ALA A 166 -16.62 -17.02 0.58
N ALA A 167 -15.76 -16.89 -0.43
CA ALA A 167 -15.05 -18.02 -1.04
C ALA A 167 -14.22 -18.77 0.01
N ASP A 168 -14.19 -20.10 -0.05
CA ASP A 168 -13.31 -20.90 0.82
C ASP A 168 -11.94 -21.12 0.17
N THR A 169 -11.90 -21.43 -1.12
CA THR A 169 -10.66 -21.44 -1.91
C THR A 169 -10.25 -20.02 -2.31
N LEU A 170 -8.94 -19.72 -2.30
CA LEU A 170 -8.42 -18.44 -2.77
C LEU A 170 -8.82 -18.22 -4.23
N GLN A 171 -9.40 -17.07 -4.53
CA GLN A 171 -9.82 -16.69 -5.89
C GLN A 171 -8.78 -15.77 -6.54
N GLN A 172 -8.80 -15.72 -7.87
CA GLN A 172 -8.04 -14.75 -8.65
C GLN A 172 -8.89 -14.19 -9.81
N ALA A 173 -8.68 -12.92 -10.16
CA ALA A 173 -9.29 -12.32 -11.34
C ALA A 173 -8.33 -11.35 -12.04
N GLU A 174 -8.34 -11.39 -13.37
CA GLU A 174 -7.68 -10.40 -14.21
C GLU A 174 -8.58 -9.16 -14.30
N LEU A 175 -8.03 -7.99 -13.98
CA LEU A 175 -8.69 -6.70 -14.13
C LEU A 175 -7.78 -5.75 -14.91
N PRO A 176 -8.25 -5.15 -16.02
CA PRO A 176 -7.52 -4.09 -16.70
C PRO A 176 -7.55 -2.81 -15.86
N VAL A 177 -6.42 -2.11 -15.78
CA VAL A 177 -6.33 -0.77 -15.17
C VAL A 177 -7.20 0.21 -15.94
N VAL A 178 -7.87 1.10 -15.22
CA VAL A 178 -8.74 2.13 -15.79
C VAL A 178 -8.21 3.51 -15.42
N ASP A 179 -8.26 4.44 -16.36
CA ASP A 179 -7.84 5.82 -16.11
C ASP A 179 -8.78 6.51 -15.11
N HIS A 180 -8.26 7.57 -14.49
CA HIS A 180 -8.97 8.27 -13.43
C HIS A 180 -10.29 8.88 -13.89
N TYR A 181 -10.35 9.49 -15.09
CA TYR A 181 -11.55 10.18 -15.56
C TYR A 181 -12.67 9.21 -15.87
N THR A 182 -12.36 8.09 -16.53
CA THR A 182 -13.32 7.01 -16.77
C THR A 182 -13.84 6.43 -15.46
N CYS A 183 -12.95 6.17 -14.51
CA CYS A 183 -13.35 5.66 -13.19
C CYS A 183 -14.22 6.67 -12.43
N GLN A 184 -13.80 7.94 -12.36
CA GLN A 184 -14.55 9.00 -11.70
C GLN A 184 -15.93 9.21 -12.33
N GLY A 185 -16.05 9.12 -13.66
CA GLY A 185 -17.32 9.25 -14.36
C GLY A 185 -18.36 8.20 -13.92
N LYS A 186 -17.90 7.01 -13.53
CA LYS A 186 -18.78 5.89 -13.13
C LYS A 186 -18.87 5.73 -11.61
N ASN A 187 -17.74 5.56 -10.94
CA ASN A 187 -17.64 5.38 -9.50
C ASN A 187 -17.93 6.68 -8.72
N GLY A 188 -17.82 7.85 -9.35
CA GLY A 188 -18.17 9.14 -8.74
C GLY A 188 -19.63 9.24 -8.28
N ALA A 189 -20.52 8.42 -8.86
CA ALA A 189 -21.90 8.27 -8.39
C ALA A 189 -22.01 7.57 -7.02
N LEU A 190 -20.97 6.83 -6.61
CA LEU A 190 -20.88 6.16 -5.31
C LEU A 190 -20.10 7.01 -4.30
N ALA A 191 -18.89 7.45 -4.68
CA ALA A 191 -18.00 8.27 -3.87
C ALA A 191 -16.95 8.96 -4.76
N PRO A 192 -16.39 10.12 -4.35
CA PRO A 192 -15.30 10.76 -5.06
C PRO A 192 -14.07 9.83 -5.19
N VAL A 193 -13.57 9.67 -6.40
CA VAL A 193 -12.31 8.97 -6.70
C VAL A 193 -11.18 9.99 -6.63
N ASP A 194 -10.17 9.74 -5.81
CA ASP A 194 -9.02 10.63 -5.67
C ASP A 194 -7.84 10.09 -6.49
N GLU A 195 -7.41 10.81 -7.53
CA GLU A 195 -6.39 10.31 -8.47
C GLU A 195 -5.05 9.97 -7.79
N ALA A 196 -4.65 10.78 -6.81
CA ALA A 196 -3.38 10.62 -6.12
C ALA A 196 -3.37 9.36 -5.25
N SER A 197 -4.41 9.15 -4.45
CA SER A 197 -4.48 8.04 -3.50
C SER A 197 -5.14 6.77 -4.05
N MET A 198 -5.82 6.83 -5.20
CA MET A 198 -6.59 5.71 -5.74
C MET A 198 -6.19 5.32 -7.16
N VAL A 199 -6.27 4.03 -7.44
CA VAL A 199 -6.20 3.44 -8.79
C VAL A 199 -7.42 2.55 -8.99
N CYS A 200 -7.98 2.52 -10.20
CA CYS A 200 -9.15 1.72 -10.53
C CYS A 200 -8.81 0.60 -11.50
N ALA A 201 -9.55 -0.50 -11.42
CA ALA A 201 -9.45 -1.59 -12.38
C ALA A 201 -10.78 -2.34 -12.55
N GLY A 202 -10.93 -2.97 -13.70
CA GLY A 202 -12.09 -3.80 -14.07
C GLY A 202 -12.66 -3.43 -15.43
N SER A 203 -13.57 -4.26 -15.93
CA SER A 203 -14.23 -4.03 -17.22
C SER A 203 -15.25 -2.91 -17.17
N GLY A 204 -15.85 -2.66 -16.00
CA GLY A 204 -17.00 -1.77 -15.85
C GLY A 204 -18.26 -2.33 -16.53
N ILE A 205 -18.34 -3.64 -16.74
CA ILE A 205 -19.49 -4.31 -17.36
C ILE A 205 -20.09 -5.28 -16.34
N ALA A 206 -21.43 -5.37 -16.34
CA ALA A 206 -22.16 -6.26 -15.44
C ALA A 206 -21.72 -7.73 -15.60
N ASN A 207 -21.82 -8.49 -14.50
CA ASN A 207 -21.52 -9.92 -14.45
C ASN A 207 -20.08 -10.29 -14.89
N GLN A 208 -19.15 -9.35 -14.79
CA GLN A 208 -17.71 -9.61 -14.94
C GLN A 208 -17.04 -9.80 -13.58
N ALA A 209 -15.73 -10.06 -13.59
CA ALA A 209 -14.94 -10.17 -12.37
C ALA A 209 -14.65 -8.78 -11.74
N GLY A 210 -14.47 -8.77 -10.42
CA GLY A 210 -14.16 -7.57 -9.63
C GLY A 210 -13.89 -7.93 -8.16
N GLY A 211 -13.48 -6.95 -7.36
CA GLY A 211 -13.33 -7.12 -5.92
C GLY A 211 -14.66 -7.01 -5.17
N CYS A 212 -14.76 -7.69 -4.04
CA CYS A 212 -15.95 -7.73 -3.21
C CYS A 212 -15.62 -7.73 -1.71
N GLN A 213 -16.64 -7.80 -0.84
CA GLN A 213 -16.39 -7.73 0.60
C GLN A 213 -15.57 -8.93 1.08
N GLY A 214 -14.52 -8.64 1.85
CA GLY A 214 -13.52 -9.61 2.31
C GLY A 214 -12.22 -9.59 1.50
N ASP A 215 -12.24 -9.09 0.26
CA ASP A 215 -11.01 -8.89 -0.52
C ASP A 215 -10.23 -7.64 -0.08
N SER A 216 -10.89 -6.73 0.67
CA SER A 216 -10.31 -5.53 1.26
C SER A 216 -8.89 -5.73 1.80
N GLY A 217 -7.99 -4.83 1.44
CA GLY A 217 -6.56 -4.88 1.77
C GLY A 217 -5.74 -5.86 0.93
N GLY A 218 -6.38 -6.79 0.21
CA GLY A 218 -5.73 -7.76 -0.66
C GLY A 218 -4.91 -7.12 -1.79
N PRO A 219 -4.01 -7.90 -2.41
CA PRO A 219 -3.13 -7.41 -3.46
C PRO A 219 -3.89 -7.08 -4.75
N PHE A 220 -3.51 -5.96 -5.36
CA PHE A 220 -3.68 -5.72 -6.79
C PHE A 220 -2.30 -5.61 -7.43
N VAL A 221 -1.92 -6.62 -8.19
CA VAL A 221 -0.55 -6.83 -8.67
C VAL A 221 -0.46 -6.88 -10.18
N CYS A 222 0.57 -6.27 -10.73
CA CYS A 222 0.85 -6.24 -12.17
C CYS A 222 2.21 -6.89 -12.42
N GLU A 223 2.33 -7.64 -13.51
CA GLU A 223 3.61 -8.20 -13.93
C GLU A 223 4.42 -7.15 -14.70
N GLU A 224 5.63 -6.88 -14.24
CA GLU A 224 6.53 -5.86 -14.77
C GLU A 224 7.95 -6.41 -14.82
N ASN A 225 8.53 -6.49 -16.03
CA ASN A 225 9.89 -6.99 -16.25
C ASN A 225 10.16 -8.35 -15.59
N GLY A 226 9.18 -9.26 -15.62
CA GLY A 226 9.27 -10.61 -15.05
C GLY A 226 9.07 -10.70 -13.53
N SER A 227 8.66 -9.61 -12.87
CA SER A 227 8.34 -9.59 -11.43
C SER A 227 6.95 -9.02 -11.19
N TRP A 228 6.26 -9.54 -10.16
CA TRP A 228 4.95 -9.06 -9.75
C TRP A 228 5.07 -7.91 -8.75
N VAL A 229 4.48 -6.77 -9.11
CA VAL A 229 4.57 -5.49 -8.38
C VAL A 229 3.21 -5.13 -7.79
N LEU A 230 3.19 -4.76 -6.51
CA LEU A 230 1.99 -4.35 -5.77
C LEU A 230 1.56 -2.93 -6.18
N ARG A 231 0.64 -2.82 -7.13
CA ARG A 231 0.12 -1.53 -7.61
C ARG A 231 -1.03 -0.99 -6.78
N GLY A 232 -1.77 -1.86 -6.09
CA GLY A 232 -2.85 -1.42 -5.22
C GLY A 232 -3.15 -2.36 -4.05
N ALA A 233 -3.84 -1.83 -3.05
CA ALA A 233 -4.50 -2.60 -1.99
C ALA A 233 -6.02 -2.43 -2.13
N VAL A 234 -6.79 -3.52 -2.15
CA VAL A 234 -8.27 -3.45 -2.36
C VAL A 234 -8.91 -2.51 -1.34
N SER A 235 -9.69 -1.54 -1.77
CA SER A 235 -10.26 -0.53 -0.88
C SER A 235 -11.78 -0.52 -0.91
N TRP A 236 -12.38 -0.21 -2.06
CA TRP A 236 -13.84 -0.11 -2.18
C TRP A 236 -14.34 -0.34 -3.60
N GLY A 237 -15.65 -0.46 -3.71
CA GLY A 237 -16.39 -0.60 -4.95
C GLY A 237 -17.87 -0.47 -4.66
N SER A 238 -18.71 -1.01 -5.54
CA SER A 238 -20.15 -1.09 -5.26
C SER A 238 -20.41 -1.93 -4.00
N GLY A 239 -21.28 -1.44 -3.10
CA GLY A 239 -21.68 -2.18 -1.90
C GLY A 239 -22.37 -3.52 -2.18
N MET A 240 -22.84 -3.75 -3.42
CA MET A 240 -23.40 -5.02 -3.87
C MET A 240 -22.48 -5.78 -4.83
N CYS A 241 -21.21 -5.38 -4.93
CA CYS A 241 -20.21 -5.97 -5.83
C CYS A 241 -20.65 -5.98 -7.30
N LYS A 242 -21.42 -4.96 -7.70
CA LYS A 242 -21.81 -4.72 -9.08
C LYS A 242 -20.58 -4.35 -9.91
N THR A 243 -20.25 -5.19 -10.88
CA THR A 243 -19.06 -5.03 -11.74
C THR A 243 -19.25 -4.06 -12.89
N GLU A 244 -20.44 -3.47 -13.01
CA GLU A 244 -20.63 -2.21 -13.72
C GLU A 244 -19.76 -1.11 -13.10
N PHE A 245 -19.56 -1.08 -11.78
CA PHE A 245 -18.60 -0.17 -11.15
C PHE A 245 -17.21 -0.80 -11.10
N TYR A 246 -16.18 0.04 -11.23
CA TYR A 246 -14.81 -0.43 -11.12
C TYR A 246 -14.45 -0.77 -9.67
N SER A 247 -13.51 -1.69 -9.50
CA SER A 247 -12.86 -1.90 -8.21
C SER A 247 -11.85 -0.79 -7.98
N VAL A 248 -11.84 -0.21 -6.79
CA VAL A 248 -10.97 0.88 -6.39
C VAL A 248 -9.98 0.39 -5.35
N PHE A 249 -8.71 0.72 -5.57
CA PHE A 249 -7.59 0.29 -4.75
C PHE A 249 -6.85 1.52 -4.23
N ALA A 250 -6.29 1.44 -3.01
CA ALA A 250 -5.31 2.41 -2.57
C ALA A 250 -4.06 2.29 -3.45
N ARG A 251 -3.65 3.38 -4.09
CA ARG A 251 -2.50 3.45 -5.00
C ARG A 251 -1.20 3.34 -4.21
N VAL A 252 -0.64 2.14 -4.10
CA VAL A 252 0.52 1.85 -3.24
C VAL A 252 1.73 2.72 -3.59
N SER A 253 1.96 3.04 -4.86
CA SER A 253 3.07 3.90 -5.28
C SER A 253 3.00 5.32 -4.71
N ASN A 254 1.82 5.81 -4.31
CA ASN A 254 1.68 7.11 -3.66
C ASN A 254 2.19 7.10 -2.20
N PHE A 255 2.32 5.91 -1.59
CA PHE A 255 2.59 5.72 -0.17
C PHE A 255 3.96 5.09 0.12
N ILE A 256 4.85 4.96 -0.86
CA ILE A 256 6.14 4.28 -0.67
C ILE A 256 7.01 5.01 0.36
N ASP A 257 7.05 6.34 0.31
CA ASP A 257 7.78 7.12 1.31
C ASP A 257 7.22 6.91 2.73
N TRP A 258 5.90 6.87 2.88
CA TRP A 258 5.22 6.59 4.15
C TRP A 258 5.50 5.16 4.63
N ILE A 259 5.41 4.16 3.74
CA ILE A 259 5.73 2.75 4.04
C ILE A 259 7.17 2.65 4.55
N ASN A 260 8.13 3.25 3.84
CA ASN A 260 9.54 3.24 4.21
C ASN A 260 9.79 3.94 5.56
N GLN A 261 9.13 5.06 5.80
CA GLN A 261 9.22 5.79 7.07
C GLN A 261 8.71 4.97 8.26
N LYS A 262 7.59 4.24 8.11
CA LYS A 262 7.06 3.39 9.18
C LYS A 262 7.96 2.16 9.41
N MET A 263 8.51 1.57 8.36
CA MET A 263 9.41 0.42 8.47
C MET A 263 10.75 0.74 9.16
N SER A 264 11.24 1.98 9.08
CA SER A 264 12.53 2.37 9.68
C SER A 264 12.47 2.67 11.18
N GLY A 265 11.32 2.44 11.84
CA GLY A 265 11.20 2.56 13.30
C GLY A 265 10.80 3.96 13.81
N GLY A 266 10.26 4.83 12.94
CA GLY A 266 9.68 6.12 13.32
C GLY A 266 8.33 6.03 14.06
N GLY A 267 8.20 5.06 14.97
CA GLY A 267 7.03 4.88 15.82
C GLY A 267 7.04 5.82 17.03
N GLY A 268 6.78 7.10 16.79
CA GLY A 268 6.45 8.07 17.82
C GLY A 268 5.29 8.92 17.32
N GLY A 269 4.17 8.92 18.04
CA GLY A 269 2.98 9.68 17.66
C GLY A 269 3.30 11.15 17.40
N GLY A 270 2.73 11.69 16.32
CA GLY A 270 2.76 13.12 16.04
C GLY A 270 2.97 13.46 14.57
N GLY A 271 1.85 13.59 13.85
CA GLY A 271 1.71 14.62 12.81
C GLY A 271 2.27 14.33 11.42
N GLY A 272 1.34 14.29 10.45
CA GLY A 272 1.50 14.99 9.17
C GLY A 272 2.27 14.27 8.07
N GLY A 273 1.64 14.17 6.90
CA GLY A 273 2.25 13.59 5.72
C GLY A 273 3.32 14.46 5.05
N GLY A 274 4.16 13.78 4.25
CA GLY A 274 4.72 14.22 2.98
C GLY A 274 5.38 15.60 2.88
N GLY A 275 6.71 15.58 2.70
CA GLY A 275 7.51 16.71 2.21
C GLY A 275 8.17 17.47 3.35
N GLY A 276 9.51 17.48 3.37
CA GLY A 276 10.37 18.08 4.41
C GLY A 276 9.65 19.06 5.35
N VAL A 277 9.38 18.64 6.58
CA VAL A 277 8.76 19.50 7.58
C VAL A 277 9.83 19.90 8.58
N CYS A 278 10.17 21.19 8.62
CA CYS A 278 10.83 21.78 9.78
C CYS A 278 9.97 21.53 11.02
N VAL A 279 10.51 20.80 11.99
CA VAL A 279 9.81 20.43 13.23
C VAL A 279 9.67 21.66 14.15
N ASP A 280 8.59 22.41 13.95
CA ASP A 280 7.97 23.32 14.94
C ASP A 280 6.83 22.59 15.68
N GLY A 281 6.31 23.16 16.76
CA GLY A 281 5.30 22.54 17.64
C GLY A 281 3.92 22.27 17.01
N SER A 282 3.75 22.43 15.70
CA SER A 282 2.49 22.19 14.98
C SER A 282 2.73 21.75 13.52
N PRO A 283 2.01 20.73 13.01
CA PRO A 283 2.15 20.24 11.63
C PRO A 283 1.68 21.25 10.56
N TYR A 284 0.98 22.32 10.95
CA TYR A 284 0.54 23.38 10.03
C TYR A 284 1.61 24.44 9.75
N CYS A 285 2.74 24.41 10.47
CA CYS A 285 3.75 25.47 10.39
C CYS A 285 4.39 25.59 9.00
N SER A 286 4.65 24.47 8.31
CA SER A 286 5.22 24.47 6.95
C SER A 286 4.36 25.22 5.93
N GLN A 287 3.04 25.26 6.13
CA GLN A 287 2.07 25.94 5.28
C GLN A 287 1.79 27.39 5.74
N ALA A 288 2.25 27.75 6.93
CA ALA A 288 2.01 29.03 7.58
C ALA A 288 3.16 30.05 7.40
N SER A 289 4.17 29.73 6.58
CA SER A 289 5.33 30.59 6.30
C SER A 289 4.96 31.96 5.71
N GLN A 290 3.79 32.06 5.04
CA GLN A 290 3.21 33.31 4.52
C GLN A 290 2.47 34.16 5.58
N TYR A 291 2.22 33.60 6.77
CA TYR A 291 1.44 34.21 7.85
C TYR A 291 2.29 34.57 9.08
N CYS A 292 3.62 34.67 8.91
CA CYS A 292 4.55 35.02 9.99
C CYS A 292 4.39 36.46 10.51
N ASN A 293 3.57 37.29 9.85
CA ASN A 293 3.13 38.59 10.34
C ASN A 293 2.13 38.49 11.51
N TYR A 294 1.42 37.38 11.68
CA TYR A 294 0.47 37.20 12.77
C TYR A 294 1.20 36.75 14.05
N PRO A 295 1.09 37.49 15.18
CA PRO A 295 1.82 37.18 16.42
C PRO A 295 1.60 35.74 16.94
N GLN A 296 0.36 35.26 16.81
CA GLN A 296 -0.06 33.91 17.17
C GLN A 296 0.59 32.80 16.31
N ILE A 297 0.86 33.05 15.04
CA ILE A 297 1.58 32.13 14.16
C ILE A 297 3.07 32.18 14.47
N LYS A 298 3.63 33.38 14.65
CA LYS A 298 5.03 33.57 15.02
C LYS A 298 5.39 32.90 16.35
N ALA A 299 4.48 32.89 17.31
CA ALA A 299 4.64 32.19 18.59
C ALA A 299 4.56 30.65 18.45
N LYS A 300 3.69 30.13 17.56
CA LYS A 300 3.51 28.69 17.35
C LYS A 300 4.53 28.05 16.41
N CYS A 301 5.11 28.84 15.50
CA CYS A 301 6.00 28.38 14.43
C CYS A 301 7.35 29.16 14.39
N PRO A 302 8.11 29.19 15.51
CA PRO A 302 9.28 30.05 15.64
C PRO A 302 10.42 29.67 14.68
N LYS A 303 10.66 28.39 14.37
CA LYS A 303 11.73 27.98 13.45
C LYS A 303 11.37 28.30 12.01
N THR A 304 10.12 28.09 11.62
CA THR A 304 9.60 28.39 10.29
C THR A 304 9.70 29.89 9.99
N CYS A 305 9.28 30.74 10.94
CA CYS A 305 9.40 32.20 10.79
C CYS A 305 10.86 32.69 10.95
N GLY A 306 11.67 32.00 11.75
CA GLY A 306 13.09 32.30 11.93
C GLY A 306 13.96 32.01 10.69
N ALA A 307 13.71 30.89 10.00
CA ALA A 307 14.41 30.50 8.78
C ALA A 307 14.23 31.50 7.62
N CYS A 308 13.18 32.33 7.66
CA CYS A 308 12.95 33.43 6.72
C CYS A 308 13.56 34.77 7.13
N GLY A 309 14.51 34.77 8.06
CA GLY A 309 15.23 35.97 8.50
C GLY A 309 14.39 36.90 9.38
N GLY A 310 13.36 36.36 10.07
CA GLY A 310 12.53 37.10 11.02
C GLY A 310 11.47 38.03 10.42
N GLY A 311 11.32 38.03 9.08
CA GLY A 311 10.33 38.83 8.35
C GLY A 311 8.89 38.29 8.38
N SER A 312 7.95 39.13 7.95
CA SER A 312 6.50 38.83 7.89
C SER A 312 6.12 37.76 6.85
N VAL A 313 6.91 37.60 5.78
CA VAL A 313 6.76 36.61 4.70
C VAL A 313 8.15 36.25 4.19
N CYS A 314 8.38 34.98 3.82
CA CYS A 314 9.61 34.54 3.18
C CYS A 314 9.83 35.25 1.83
N LYS A 315 10.75 36.22 1.81
CA LYS A 315 11.07 36.99 0.59
C LYS A 315 12.12 36.28 -0.26
N ASP A 316 11.65 35.60 -1.29
CA ASP A 316 12.42 35.01 -2.40
C ASP A 316 12.33 35.85 -3.68
N GLU A 317 12.95 35.40 -4.78
CA GLU A 317 12.91 36.07 -6.08
C GLU A 317 11.48 36.15 -6.64
N SER A 318 10.61 35.19 -6.29
CA SER A 318 9.18 35.20 -6.63
C SER A 318 8.30 35.34 -5.39
N LYS A 319 7.28 36.20 -5.49
CA LYS A 319 6.25 36.39 -4.44
C LYS A 319 5.38 35.15 -4.21
N TYR A 320 5.39 34.19 -5.13
CA TYR A 320 4.61 32.96 -5.03
C TYR A 320 5.39 31.81 -4.36
N CYS A 321 6.67 32.01 -4.06
CA CYS A 321 7.50 30.99 -3.43
C CYS A 321 6.92 30.35 -2.15
N PRO A 322 6.24 31.09 -1.25
CA PRO A 322 5.58 30.50 -0.08
C PRO A 322 4.56 29.40 -0.40
N PHE A 323 4.01 29.37 -1.62
CA PHE A 323 3.05 28.35 -2.07
C PHE A 323 3.72 27.13 -2.72
N TYR A 324 5.02 27.20 -3.02
CA TYR A 324 5.75 26.15 -3.75
C TYR A 324 6.72 25.35 -2.87
N VAL A 325 6.59 25.44 -1.55
CA VAL A 325 7.44 24.73 -0.57
C VAL A 325 7.52 23.23 -0.88
N SER A 326 6.39 22.59 -1.19
CA SER A 326 6.31 21.15 -1.50
C SER A 326 6.97 20.74 -2.82
N TYR A 327 7.29 21.70 -3.69
CA TYR A 327 7.93 21.45 -4.99
C TYR A 327 9.44 21.61 -4.94
N CYS A 328 10.00 22.09 -3.82
CA CYS A 328 11.44 22.35 -3.65
C CYS A 328 12.32 21.11 -3.82
N SER A 329 11.82 19.91 -3.49
CA SER A 329 12.57 18.64 -3.58
C SER A 329 12.64 18.07 -5.00
N HIS A 330 11.74 18.45 -5.91
CA HIS A 330 11.61 17.79 -7.23
C HIS A 330 11.49 18.76 -8.41
N HIS A 331 11.40 20.07 -8.20
CA HIS A 331 11.27 21.06 -9.28
C HIS A 331 12.47 22.01 -9.34
N PRO A 332 13.43 21.83 -10.28
CA PRO A 332 14.67 22.60 -10.35
C PRO A 332 14.48 24.12 -10.44
N LEU A 333 13.44 24.57 -11.16
CA LEU A 333 13.11 25.99 -11.27
C LEU A 333 12.62 26.60 -9.96
N VAL A 334 11.84 25.83 -9.17
CA VAL A 334 11.38 26.27 -7.84
C VAL A 334 12.57 26.34 -6.90
N LYS A 335 13.44 25.33 -6.91
CA LYS A 335 14.70 25.33 -6.13
C LYS A 335 15.60 26.53 -6.46
N LYS A 336 15.60 26.97 -7.72
CA LYS A 336 16.38 28.12 -8.19
C LYS A 336 15.76 29.47 -7.79
N GLN A 337 14.45 29.65 -7.94
CA GLN A 337 13.78 30.94 -7.70
C GLN A 337 13.37 31.14 -6.24
N CYS A 338 13.15 30.04 -5.50
CA CYS A 338 12.62 30.04 -4.14
C CYS A 338 13.68 29.58 -3.14
N LYS A 339 14.91 30.09 -3.23
CA LYS A 339 16.06 29.58 -2.46
C LYS A 339 15.87 29.63 -0.94
N LYS A 340 15.25 30.67 -0.38
CA LYS A 340 14.98 30.80 1.06
C LYS A 340 13.82 29.93 1.49
N THR A 341 12.73 29.93 0.72
CA THR A 341 11.58 29.03 0.91
C THR A 341 12.02 27.57 0.82
N CYS A 342 12.89 27.21 -0.11
CA CYS A 342 13.44 25.86 -0.24
C CYS A 342 14.58 25.56 0.75
N LYS A 343 15.02 26.54 1.54
CA LYS A 343 15.88 26.38 2.72
C LYS A 343 15.09 26.34 4.03
N LEU A 344 13.75 26.43 3.96
CA LEU A 344 12.86 26.04 5.07
C LEU A 344 12.85 24.52 5.30
N CYS A 345 13.66 23.76 4.55
CA CYS A 345 13.80 22.30 4.57
C CYS A 345 15.27 21.96 4.30
#